data_AF-A0A6I2FVP0-F1
#
_entry.id   AF-A0A6I2FVP0-F1
#
_cell.length_a   1.000
_cell.length_b   1.000
_cell.length_c   1.000
_cell.angle_alpha   90.00
_cell.angle_beta   90.00
_cell.angle_gamma   90.00
#
_symmetry.space_group_name_H-M   'P 1'
#
loop_
_entity.id
_entity.type
_entity.pdbx_description
1 polymer ?
#
loop_
_entity_poly.entity_id
_entity_poly.type
_entity_poly.pdbx_seq_one_letter_code
_entity_poly.pdbx_strand_id
1 'polypeptide(L)'
;MCSDLRPACTAREAAEQFLCSIDSFNTFRAYRIAILRTVEWVENHGPADTYGTNRLLASVTPEEIGQAMVSLWSAARSSTWNARRAAVLCWLSWCRERGWTVPTVPADLSRVKPSPEPVTVTVTVLSRVAIESLTAREAIHLREKTLWWMIYETCARPRELLQADIEHLDLVERSCRVQSRRSGNGSGRLVEATVHWGPMTDQFLPRLLRDRTQGPVFVTHRRPRAGKFVGCGDLCPHTGLARLSYDQARYLLDSVTAVDGLGTGWRLHHLRDSGLAHLAASGIDVDELMSKARHSRPGQLRRYVMPSESKLMEL
;
A
#
# COMPACT_ATOMS: atom_id res chain seq x y z
N MET A 1 10.65 -18.36 -49.00
CA MET A 1 10.07 -18.47 -47.64
C MET A 1 11.11 -18.00 -46.66
N CYS A 2 11.05 -16.73 -46.27
CA CYS A 2 11.95 -16.18 -45.26
C CYS A 2 11.33 -16.53 -43.90
N SER A 3 12.01 -17.39 -43.15
CA SER A 3 11.66 -17.73 -41.78
C SER A 3 11.67 -16.45 -40.94
N ASP A 4 10.50 -16.03 -40.46
CA ASP A 4 10.37 -15.03 -39.39
C ASP A 4 10.95 -15.61 -38.10
N LEU A 5 12.29 -15.60 -37.99
CA LEU A 5 13.01 -15.88 -36.75
C LEU A 5 12.74 -14.73 -35.78
N ARG A 6 11.59 -14.80 -35.10
CA ARG A 6 11.29 -13.94 -33.95
C ARG A 6 12.42 -14.14 -32.92
N PRO A 7 12.95 -13.06 -32.31
CA PRO A 7 14.06 -13.20 -31.38
C PRO A 7 13.66 -14.12 -30.23
N ALA A 8 14.44 -15.18 -30.04
CA ALA A 8 14.29 -16.11 -28.94
C ALA A 8 14.54 -15.34 -27.62
N CYS A 9 13.48 -15.11 -26.85
CA CYS A 9 13.53 -14.41 -25.57
C CYS A 9 13.50 -15.43 -24.43
N THR A 10 14.40 -15.30 -23.46
CA THR A 10 14.37 -16.14 -22.27
C THR A 10 13.22 -15.72 -21.34
N ALA A 11 12.76 -16.63 -20.48
CA ALA A 11 11.73 -16.31 -19.50
C ALA A 11 12.17 -15.18 -18.55
N ARG A 12 13.47 -15.12 -18.22
CA ARG A 12 14.08 -14.08 -17.38
C ARG A 12 14.14 -12.73 -18.06
N GLU A 13 14.64 -12.66 -19.29
CA GLU A 13 14.67 -11.40 -20.06
C GLU A 13 13.25 -10.87 -20.28
N ALA A 14 12.29 -11.73 -20.61
CA ALA A 14 10.90 -11.36 -20.77
C ALA A 14 10.31 -10.76 -19.47
N ALA A 15 10.63 -11.34 -18.32
CA ALA A 15 10.20 -10.85 -17.01
C ALA A 15 10.84 -9.50 -16.68
N GLU A 16 12.14 -9.35 -16.89
CA GLU A 16 12.86 -8.11 -16.62
C GLU A 16 12.37 -6.96 -17.51
N GLN A 17 12.19 -7.20 -18.82
CA GLN A 17 11.65 -6.20 -19.73
C GLN A 17 10.22 -5.78 -19.36
N PHE A 18 9.36 -6.73 -18.97
CA PHE A 18 8.02 -6.41 -18.50
C PHE A 18 8.06 -5.57 -17.22
N LEU A 19 8.88 -5.97 -16.24
CA LEU A 19 9.01 -5.24 -14.99
C LEU A 19 9.54 -3.81 -15.20
N CYS A 20 10.50 -3.62 -16.11
CA CYS A 20 10.99 -2.30 -16.51
C CYS A 20 9.93 -1.42 -17.18
N SER A 21 8.87 -2.01 -17.76
CA SER A 21 7.75 -1.27 -18.36
C SER A 21 6.72 -0.75 -17.34
N ILE A 22 6.85 -1.10 -16.07
CA ILE A 22 5.88 -0.73 -15.03
C ILE A 22 6.30 0.58 -14.35
N ASP A 23 5.55 1.66 -14.62
CA ASP A 23 5.80 2.98 -14.00
C ASP A 23 5.50 3.02 -12.48
N SER A 24 4.50 2.24 -12.05
CA SER A 24 4.06 2.24 -10.65
C SER A 24 4.98 1.39 -9.78
N PHE A 25 5.79 2.02 -8.92
CA PHE A 25 6.70 1.33 -7.99
C PHE A 25 6.02 0.25 -7.14
N ASN A 26 4.79 0.48 -6.68
CA ASN A 26 4.04 -0.51 -5.89
C ASN A 26 3.62 -1.72 -6.74
N THR A 27 3.20 -1.46 -7.98
CA THR A 27 2.86 -2.52 -8.93
C THR A 27 4.12 -3.30 -9.30
N PHE A 28 5.22 -2.61 -9.61
CA PHE A 28 6.54 -3.21 -9.84
C PHE A 28 6.94 -4.13 -8.68
N ARG A 29 6.92 -3.63 -7.44
CA ARG A 29 7.29 -4.44 -6.26
C ARG A 29 6.41 -5.68 -6.09
N ALA A 30 5.10 -5.53 -6.29
CA ALA A 30 4.17 -6.65 -6.17
C ALA A 30 4.38 -7.66 -7.30
N TYR A 31 4.48 -7.22 -8.55
CA TYR A 31 4.62 -8.07 -9.73
C TYR A 31 5.98 -8.76 -9.75
N ARG A 32 7.05 -8.05 -9.37
CA ARG A 32 8.41 -8.58 -9.28
C ARG A 32 8.48 -9.85 -8.44
N ILE A 33 7.84 -9.87 -7.26
CA ILE A 33 7.84 -11.07 -6.40
C ILE A 33 7.12 -12.24 -7.07
N ALA A 34 5.96 -11.98 -7.70
CA ALA A 34 5.21 -13.05 -8.35
C ALA A 34 6.00 -13.63 -9.53
N ILE A 35 6.41 -12.76 -10.45
CA ILE A 35 6.97 -13.14 -11.74
C ILE A 35 8.37 -13.74 -11.58
N LEU A 36 9.27 -13.09 -10.83
CA LEU A 36 10.62 -13.61 -10.69
C LEU A 36 10.66 -14.93 -9.93
N ARG A 37 9.75 -15.15 -8.97
CA ARG A 37 9.64 -16.46 -8.30
C ARG A 37 9.08 -17.54 -9.23
N THR A 38 8.11 -17.20 -10.09
CA THR A 38 7.63 -18.13 -11.13
C THR A 38 8.76 -18.48 -12.11
N VAL A 39 9.51 -17.49 -12.60
CA VAL A 39 10.64 -17.70 -13.52
C VAL A 39 11.72 -18.55 -12.86
N GLU A 40 12.13 -18.20 -11.63
CA GLU A 40 13.11 -18.97 -10.85
C GLU A 40 12.65 -20.42 -10.64
N TRP A 41 11.36 -20.64 -10.39
CA TRP A 41 10.84 -22.00 -10.26
C TRP A 41 10.95 -22.78 -11.56
N VAL A 42 10.53 -22.18 -12.70
CA VAL A 42 10.56 -22.81 -14.02
C VAL A 42 11.99 -23.09 -14.50
N GLU A 43 12.94 -22.20 -14.21
CA GLU A 43 14.37 -22.41 -14.52
C GLU A 43 14.98 -23.59 -13.76
N ASN A 44 14.44 -23.92 -12.58
CA ASN A 44 14.96 -24.96 -11.69
C ASN A 44 14.20 -26.30 -11.75
N HIS A 45 13.00 -26.33 -12.34
CA HIS A 45 12.11 -27.51 -12.34
C HIS A 45 11.72 -28.00 -13.75
N GLY A 46 12.36 -27.47 -14.79
CA GLY A 46 12.19 -27.93 -16.17
C GLY A 46 12.82 -29.30 -16.49
N PRO A 47 12.70 -29.74 -17.75
CA PRO A 47 13.52 -30.82 -18.30
C PRO A 47 15.02 -30.56 -18.05
N ALA A 48 15.77 -31.59 -17.67
CA ALA A 48 17.14 -31.43 -17.18
C ALA A 48 18.13 -30.79 -18.18
N ASP A 49 17.82 -30.87 -19.47
CA ASP A 49 18.51 -30.24 -20.59
C ASP A 49 18.23 -28.74 -20.74
N THR A 50 17.27 -28.20 -19.98
CA THR A 50 16.81 -26.80 -20.05
C THR A 50 17.00 -26.02 -18.75
N TYR A 51 17.71 -26.58 -17.76
CA TYR A 51 17.99 -25.89 -16.52
C TYR A 51 18.84 -24.63 -16.70
N GLY A 52 18.54 -23.63 -15.88
CA GLY A 52 19.33 -22.40 -15.78
C GLY A 52 18.67 -21.17 -16.43
N THR A 53 19.36 -20.04 -16.32
CA THR A 53 18.83 -18.70 -16.62
C THR A 53 18.59 -18.43 -18.12
N ASN A 54 19.01 -19.35 -18.99
CA ASN A 54 18.88 -19.22 -20.45
C ASN A 54 17.64 -19.92 -21.01
N ARG A 55 16.72 -20.35 -20.15
CA ARG A 55 15.52 -21.07 -20.57
C ARG A 55 14.61 -20.18 -21.43
N LEU A 56 14.36 -20.64 -22.66
CA LEU A 56 13.51 -19.93 -23.63
C LEU A 56 12.06 -19.89 -23.13
N LEU A 57 11.42 -18.72 -23.21
CA LEU A 57 10.01 -18.57 -22.79
C LEU A 57 9.09 -19.50 -23.59
N ALA A 58 9.41 -19.74 -24.87
CA ALA A 58 8.67 -20.63 -25.75
C ALA A 58 8.76 -22.11 -25.36
N SER A 59 9.76 -22.51 -24.57
CA SER A 59 9.94 -23.88 -24.09
C SER A 59 9.20 -24.18 -22.78
N VAL A 60 8.61 -23.15 -22.16
CA VAL A 60 7.87 -23.28 -20.90
C VAL A 60 6.46 -23.74 -21.20
N THR A 61 5.99 -24.77 -20.51
CA THR A 61 4.64 -25.32 -20.72
C THR A 61 3.60 -24.70 -19.78
N PRO A 62 2.31 -24.76 -20.13
CA PRO A 62 1.23 -24.38 -19.21
C PRO A 62 1.27 -25.14 -17.88
N GLU A 63 1.62 -26.43 -17.91
CA GLU A 63 1.70 -27.30 -16.73
C GLU A 63 2.78 -26.83 -15.76
N GLU A 64 3.95 -26.40 -16.28
CA GLU A 64 5.03 -25.87 -15.45
C GLU A 64 4.66 -24.55 -14.78
N ILE A 65 3.97 -23.65 -15.50
CA ILE A 65 3.41 -22.44 -14.90
C ILE A 65 2.39 -22.81 -13.82
N GLY A 66 1.57 -23.82 -14.06
CA GLY A 66 0.59 -24.31 -13.11
C GLY A 66 1.22 -24.85 -11.82
N GLN A 67 2.23 -25.71 -11.97
CA GLN A 67 2.97 -26.30 -10.86
C GLN A 67 3.75 -25.25 -10.07
N ALA A 68 4.41 -24.30 -10.76
CA ALA A 68 5.04 -23.15 -10.12
C ALA A 68 4.03 -22.40 -9.24
N MET A 69 2.84 -22.16 -9.78
CA MET A 69 1.80 -21.44 -9.06
C MET A 69 1.33 -22.16 -7.80
N VAL A 70 1.01 -23.44 -7.92
CA VAL A 70 0.56 -24.26 -6.78
C VAL A 70 1.67 -24.41 -5.74
N SER A 71 2.90 -24.71 -6.17
CA SER A 71 4.05 -24.91 -5.29
C SER A 71 4.36 -23.65 -4.46
N LEU A 72 4.34 -22.48 -5.08
CA LEU A 72 4.74 -21.24 -4.43
C LEU A 72 3.62 -20.56 -3.62
N TRP A 73 2.35 -20.75 -3.98
CA TRP A 73 1.26 -19.94 -3.42
C TRP A 73 -0.01 -20.69 -3.00
N SER A 74 -0.09 -22.02 -3.09
CA SER A 74 -1.29 -22.78 -2.67
C SER A 74 -1.68 -22.53 -1.20
N ALA A 75 -0.69 -22.38 -0.31
CA ALA A 75 -0.92 -22.06 1.10
C ALA A 75 -1.16 -20.57 1.39
N ALA A 76 -1.14 -19.70 0.37
CA ALA A 76 -1.34 -18.26 0.56
C ALA A 76 -2.82 -17.91 0.73
N ARG A 77 -3.10 -16.77 1.40
CA ARG A 77 -4.45 -16.21 1.46
C ARG A 77 -5.02 -15.99 0.05
N SER A 78 -6.33 -16.15 -0.14
CA SER A 78 -6.99 -16.02 -1.45
C SER A 78 -6.70 -14.68 -2.14
N SER A 79 -6.56 -13.59 -1.38
CA SER A 79 -6.17 -12.28 -1.93
C SER A 79 -4.74 -12.25 -2.48
N THR A 80 -3.81 -12.93 -1.80
CA THR A 80 -2.42 -13.07 -2.25
C THR A 80 -2.37 -13.97 -3.47
N TRP A 81 -2.99 -15.15 -3.44
CA TRP A 81 -3.12 -16.04 -4.60
C TRP A 81 -3.61 -15.29 -5.84
N ASN A 82 -4.75 -14.60 -5.71
CA ASN A 82 -5.36 -13.86 -6.82
C ASN A 82 -4.47 -12.73 -7.35
N ALA A 83 -3.73 -12.03 -6.47
CA ALA A 83 -2.81 -10.98 -6.87
C ALA A 83 -1.58 -11.54 -7.62
N ARG A 84 -1.01 -12.66 -7.15
CA ARG A 84 0.12 -13.33 -7.82
C ARG A 84 -0.29 -13.88 -9.19
N ARG A 85 -1.44 -14.56 -9.23
CA ARG A 85 -2.06 -15.02 -10.48
C ARG A 85 -2.27 -13.88 -11.48
N ALA A 86 -2.82 -12.76 -11.03
CA ALA A 86 -3.05 -11.61 -11.90
C ALA A 86 -1.74 -11.02 -12.45
N ALA A 87 -0.67 -10.97 -11.65
CA ALA A 87 0.63 -10.51 -12.09
C ALA A 87 1.23 -11.42 -13.19
N VAL A 88 1.17 -12.74 -13.01
CA VAL A 88 1.63 -13.72 -14.01
C VAL A 88 0.80 -13.62 -15.30
N LEU A 89 -0.52 -13.51 -15.20
CA LEU A 89 -1.39 -13.31 -16.36
C LEU A 89 -1.06 -12.03 -17.13
N CYS A 90 -0.83 -10.92 -16.41
CA CYS A 90 -0.49 -9.64 -17.01
C CYS A 90 0.84 -9.71 -17.75
N TRP A 91 1.85 -10.35 -17.14
CA TRP A 91 3.15 -10.59 -17.76
C TRP A 91 3.05 -11.43 -19.04
N LEU A 92 2.34 -12.56 -19.00
CA LEU A 92 2.19 -13.43 -20.17
C LEU A 92 1.35 -12.77 -21.28
N SER A 93 0.35 -11.96 -20.93
CA SER A 93 -0.39 -11.15 -21.91
C SER A 93 0.53 -10.16 -22.61
N TRP A 94 1.32 -9.41 -21.84
CA TRP A 94 2.26 -8.43 -22.37
C TRP A 94 3.32 -9.07 -23.29
N CYS A 95 3.81 -10.27 -22.94
CA CYS A 95 4.72 -11.02 -23.78
C CYS A 95 4.06 -11.47 -25.11
N ARG A 96 2.78 -11.88 -25.05
CA ARG A 96 2.00 -12.25 -26.25
C ARG A 96 1.76 -11.06 -27.17
N GLU A 97 1.48 -9.89 -26.62
CA GLU A 97 1.29 -8.63 -27.37
C GLU A 97 2.56 -8.22 -28.14
N ARG A 98 3.73 -8.64 -27.68
CA ARG A 98 5.02 -8.47 -28.37
C ARG A 98 5.32 -9.54 -29.42
N GLY A 99 4.39 -10.46 -29.66
CA GLY A 99 4.52 -11.53 -30.63
C GLY A 99 5.37 -12.72 -30.19
N TRP A 100 5.73 -12.82 -28.90
CA TRP A 100 6.46 -13.99 -28.40
C TRP A 100 5.52 -15.19 -28.22
N THR A 101 6.07 -16.39 -28.42
CA THR A 101 5.40 -17.64 -28.05
C THR A 101 5.47 -17.79 -26.53
N VAL A 102 4.32 -17.89 -25.87
CA VAL A 102 4.22 -17.89 -24.41
C VAL A 102 3.32 -19.01 -23.90
N PRO A 103 3.60 -19.56 -22.71
CA PRO A 103 2.67 -20.46 -22.04
C PRO A 103 1.37 -19.74 -21.67
N THR A 104 0.33 -20.52 -21.42
CA THR A 104 -0.92 -20.06 -20.81
C THR A 104 -0.96 -20.44 -19.33
N VAL A 105 -1.59 -19.61 -18.50
CA VAL A 105 -1.94 -20.05 -17.14
C VAL A 105 -3.08 -21.07 -17.27
N PRO A 106 -2.95 -22.27 -16.67
CA PRO A 106 -4.00 -23.29 -16.71
C PRO A 106 -5.36 -22.77 -16.22
N ALA A 107 -6.44 -23.23 -16.87
CA ALA A 107 -7.79 -22.72 -16.63
C ALA A 107 -8.37 -23.17 -15.26
N ASP A 108 -7.96 -24.34 -14.80
CA ASP A 108 -8.26 -24.94 -13.49
C ASP A 108 -7.68 -24.13 -12.33
N LEU A 109 -6.56 -23.43 -12.56
CA LEU A 109 -6.04 -22.40 -11.65
C LEU A 109 -6.88 -21.13 -11.76
N SER A 110 -8.14 -21.22 -11.34
CA SER A 110 -9.07 -20.12 -11.37
C SER A 110 -8.84 -19.12 -10.23
N ARG A 111 -9.47 -17.96 -10.35
CA ARG A 111 -9.51 -16.99 -9.26
C ARG A 111 -10.27 -17.62 -8.08
N VAL A 112 -9.61 -17.77 -6.96
CA VAL A 112 -10.26 -18.26 -5.73
C VAL A 112 -11.15 -17.15 -5.21
N LYS A 113 -12.48 -17.36 -5.24
CA LYS A 113 -13.39 -16.47 -4.52
C LYS A 113 -13.02 -16.51 -3.05
N PRO A 114 -12.96 -15.36 -2.34
CA PRO A 114 -12.89 -15.39 -0.89
C PRO A 114 -13.98 -16.33 -0.38
N SER A 115 -13.66 -17.20 0.59
CA SER A 115 -14.63 -18.10 1.20
C SER A 115 -15.89 -17.31 1.62
N PRO A 116 -17.10 -17.83 1.39
CA PRO A 116 -18.35 -17.21 1.84
C PRO A 116 -18.57 -17.34 3.35
N GLU A 117 -17.71 -18.07 4.08
CA GLU A 117 -17.59 -17.84 5.52
C GLU A 117 -17.44 -16.33 5.73
N PRO A 118 -18.14 -15.72 6.69
CA PRO A 118 -17.92 -14.34 7.00
C PRO A 118 -16.47 -14.24 7.47
N VAL A 119 -15.55 -13.97 6.55
CA VAL A 119 -14.48 -13.03 6.81
C VAL A 119 -15.24 -11.73 6.99
N THR A 120 -15.85 -11.61 8.17
CA THR A 120 -16.10 -10.35 8.82
C THR A 120 -14.80 -9.61 8.58
N VAL A 121 -14.81 -8.66 7.64
CA VAL A 121 -13.72 -7.71 7.53
C VAL A 121 -13.92 -6.87 8.79
N THR A 122 -13.52 -7.44 9.94
CA THR A 122 -13.50 -6.78 11.22
C THR A 122 -12.46 -5.71 11.04
N VAL A 123 -12.95 -4.54 10.67
CA VAL A 123 -12.20 -3.33 10.79
C VAL A 123 -11.78 -3.28 12.26
N THR A 124 -10.46 -3.31 12.51
CA THR A 124 -9.98 -3.12 13.87
C THR A 124 -10.25 -1.66 14.23
N VAL A 125 -11.26 -1.45 15.07
CA VAL A 125 -11.65 -0.14 15.58
C VAL A 125 -11.01 0.02 16.94
N LEU A 126 -9.99 0.87 16.99
CA LEU A 126 -9.39 1.40 18.21
C LEU A 126 -10.37 2.37 18.85
N SER A 127 -10.58 2.26 20.17
CA SER A 127 -11.38 3.24 20.91
C SER A 127 -10.68 4.60 20.92
N ARG A 128 -11.47 5.68 20.95
CA ARG A 128 -10.92 7.04 21.04
C ARG A 128 -10.08 7.22 22.31
N VAL A 129 -10.53 6.65 23.43
CA VAL A 129 -9.82 6.66 24.71
C VAL A 129 -8.44 5.99 24.60
N ALA A 130 -8.32 4.87 23.88
CA ALA A 130 -7.02 4.23 23.70
C ALA A 130 -6.04 5.11 22.90
N ILE A 131 -6.52 5.85 21.90
CA ILE A 131 -5.70 6.81 21.12
C ILE A 131 -5.29 8.00 22.00
N GLU A 132 -6.21 8.52 22.82
CA GLU A 132 -5.94 9.58 23.80
C GLU A 132 -4.88 9.14 24.81
N SER A 133 -5.05 7.97 25.43
CA SER A 133 -4.08 7.38 26.37
C SER A 133 -2.70 7.18 25.74
N LEU A 134 -2.63 6.67 24.49
CA LEU A 134 -1.36 6.53 23.78
C LEU A 134 -0.68 7.88 23.55
N THR A 135 -1.44 8.89 23.15
CA THR A 135 -0.90 10.23 22.84
C THR A 135 -0.67 11.10 24.08
N ALA A 136 -1.24 10.75 25.23
CA ALA A 136 -0.92 11.39 26.51
C ALA A 136 0.50 11.07 27.00
N ARG A 137 1.06 9.91 26.64
CA ARG A 137 2.41 9.47 27.04
C ARG A 137 3.47 10.50 26.64
N GLU A 138 4.32 10.90 27.59
CA GLU A 138 5.41 11.87 27.35
C GLU A 138 6.50 11.32 26.43
N ALA A 139 6.77 10.01 26.52
CA ALA A 139 7.77 9.34 25.70
C ALA A 139 7.44 9.37 24.19
N ILE A 140 6.18 9.59 23.83
CA ILE A 140 5.78 9.73 22.43
C ILE A 140 6.10 11.15 21.97
N HIS A 141 6.86 11.26 20.89
CA HIS A 141 7.24 12.57 20.37
C HIS A 141 6.05 13.27 19.66
N LEU A 142 6.04 14.61 19.68
CA LEU A 142 4.94 15.44 19.14
C LEU A 142 4.60 15.12 17.68
N ARG A 143 5.60 14.81 16.85
CA ARG A 143 5.45 14.39 15.45
C ARG A 143 4.48 13.20 15.32
N GLU A 144 4.66 12.18 16.14
CA GLU A 144 3.85 10.95 16.16
C GLU A 144 2.43 11.26 16.60
N LYS A 145 2.27 12.00 17.71
CA LYS A 145 0.96 12.45 18.20
C LYS A 145 0.18 13.19 17.11
N THR A 146 0.84 14.14 16.45
CA THR A 146 0.25 14.93 15.37
C THR A 146 -0.14 14.03 14.19
N LEU A 147 0.75 13.15 13.74
CA LEU A 147 0.46 12.25 12.61
C LEU A 147 -0.73 11.33 12.91
N TRP A 148 -0.78 10.74 14.11
CA TRP A 148 -1.83 9.79 14.45
C TRP A 148 -3.20 10.44 14.57
N TRP A 149 -3.28 11.60 15.23
CA TRP A 149 -4.51 12.40 15.28
C TRP A 149 -4.92 12.90 13.91
N MET A 150 -3.97 13.35 13.09
CA MET A 150 -4.27 13.80 11.73
C MET A 150 -4.84 12.67 10.88
N ILE A 151 -4.28 11.44 10.95
CA ILE A 151 -4.85 10.28 10.24
C ILE A 151 -6.28 9.98 10.71
N TYR A 152 -6.49 9.97 12.03
CA TYR A 152 -7.78 9.69 12.64
C TYR A 152 -8.85 10.73 12.27
N GLU A 153 -8.57 12.03 12.46
CA GLU A 153 -9.54 13.11 12.26
C GLU A 153 -9.81 13.41 10.79
N THR A 154 -8.76 13.37 9.95
CA THR A 154 -8.94 13.60 8.50
C THR A 154 -9.58 12.41 7.81
N CYS A 155 -9.49 11.22 8.43
CA CYS A 155 -9.76 9.95 7.77
C CYS A 155 -9.08 9.91 6.39
N ALA A 156 -7.82 10.36 6.28
CA ALA A 156 -7.06 10.30 5.03
C ALA A 156 -6.21 9.04 4.95
N ARG A 157 -5.71 8.67 3.76
CA ARG A 157 -4.75 7.57 3.69
C ARG A 157 -3.44 8.06 4.32
N PRO A 158 -2.77 7.28 5.18
CA PRO A 158 -1.55 7.75 5.85
C PRO A 158 -0.45 8.22 4.88
N ARG A 159 -0.34 7.57 3.70
CA ARG A 159 0.61 7.98 2.67
C ARG A 159 0.29 9.37 2.11
N GLU A 160 -0.98 9.73 1.97
CA GLU A 160 -1.39 11.05 1.47
C GLU A 160 -0.91 12.15 2.44
N LEU A 161 -1.06 11.93 3.76
CA LEU A 161 -0.61 12.86 4.79
C LEU A 161 0.92 12.91 4.95
N LEU A 162 1.61 11.79 4.82
CA LEU A 162 3.08 11.76 4.88
C LEU A 162 3.73 12.49 3.70
N GLN A 163 3.02 12.63 2.57
CA GLN A 163 3.45 13.39 1.40
C GLN A 163 3.01 14.86 1.44
N ALA A 164 2.29 15.29 2.48
CA ALA A 164 1.89 16.69 2.61
C ALA A 164 3.09 17.59 2.95
N ASP A 165 3.09 18.77 2.33
CA ASP A 165 4.03 19.85 2.57
C ASP A 165 3.33 21.04 3.23
N ILE A 166 4.09 21.88 3.92
CA ILE A 166 3.57 22.96 4.77
C ILE A 166 2.79 23.99 3.93
N GLU A 167 3.25 24.27 2.71
CA GLU A 167 2.60 25.15 1.72
C GLU A 167 1.21 24.67 1.27
N HIS A 168 0.83 23.44 1.62
CA HIS A 168 -0.48 22.88 1.31
C HIS A 168 -1.43 22.89 2.50
N LEU A 169 -0.98 23.37 3.66
CA LEU A 169 -1.79 23.53 4.86
C LEU A 169 -2.49 24.88 4.88
N ASP A 170 -3.74 24.86 5.30
CA ASP A 170 -4.49 26.02 5.75
C ASP A 170 -4.82 25.81 7.23
N LEU A 171 -4.09 26.53 8.09
CA LEU A 171 -4.26 26.43 9.55
C LEU A 171 -5.54 27.12 10.03
N VAL A 172 -6.09 28.06 9.27
CA VAL A 172 -7.33 28.76 9.61
C VAL A 172 -8.53 27.87 9.30
N GLU A 173 -8.57 27.31 8.08
CA GLU A 173 -9.63 26.40 7.62
C GLU A 173 -9.43 24.95 8.10
N ARG A 174 -8.37 24.70 8.87
CA ARG A 174 -7.99 23.38 9.39
C ARG A 174 -7.95 22.32 8.29
N SER A 175 -7.35 22.65 7.16
CA SER A 175 -7.39 21.83 5.94
C SER A 175 -6.03 21.65 5.27
N CYS A 176 -5.86 20.53 4.56
CA CYS A 176 -4.66 20.22 3.78
C CYS A 176 -5.05 19.75 2.39
N ARG A 177 -4.37 20.28 1.37
CA ARG A 177 -4.41 19.73 0.01
C ARG A 177 -3.50 18.52 -0.09
N VAL A 178 -4.05 17.37 -0.48
CA VAL A 178 -3.33 16.11 -0.64
C VAL A 178 -3.49 15.53 -2.02
N GLN A 179 -2.45 14.86 -2.50
CA GLN A 179 -2.48 14.13 -3.77
C GLN A 179 -3.05 12.73 -3.55
N SER A 180 -4.29 12.51 -3.97
CA SER A 180 -4.96 11.22 -3.85
C SER A 180 -4.96 10.45 -5.16
N ARG A 181 -4.70 9.15 -5.11
CA ARG A 181 -5.00 8.26 -6.25
C ARG A 181 -6.48 7.94 -6.21
N ARG A 182 -7.22 8.41 -7.22
CA ARG A 182 -8.63 8.04 -7.41
C ARG A 182 -8.69 6.52 -7.58
N SER A 183 -9.54 5.85 -6.80
CA SER A 183 -9.76 4.42 -6.94
C SER A 183 -10.73 4.18 -8.12
N GLY A 184 -10.22 4.11 -9.34
CA GLY A 184 -11.02 3.85 -10.54
C GLY A 184 -10.16 3.30 -11.68
N ASN A 185 -10.78 2.55 -12.60
CA ASN A 185 -10.12 1.80 -13.69
C ASN A 185 -9.52 2.68 -14.81
N GLY A 186 -9.21 3.96 -14.57
CA GLY A 186 -8.80 4.89 -15.62
C GLY A 186 -7.74 5.86 -15.12
N SER A 187 -6.50 5.56 -15.47
CA SER A 187 -5.27 6.31 -15.17
C SER A 187 -4.93 6.42 -13.67
N GLY A 188 -3.72 6.01 -13.31
CA GLY A 188 -3.14 6.24 -11.99
C GLY A 188 -2.85 7.71 -11.67
N ARG A 189 -3.62 8.64 -12.23
CA ARG A 189 -3.46 10.09 -12.09
C ARG A 189 -3.75 10.50 -10.66
N LEU A 190 -2.83 11.26 -10.10
CA LEU A 190 -3.04 11.93 -8.82
C LEU A 190 -4.08 13.03 -9.03
N VAL A 191 -5.06 13.07 -8.13
CA VAL A 191 -6.08 14.10 -8.08
C VAL A 191 -5.89 14.82 -6.76
N GLU A 192 -5.84 16.14 -6.82
CA GLU A 192 -5.81 16.96 -5.62
C GLU A 192 -7.16 16.83 -4.89
N ALA A 193 -7.08 16.62 -3.58
CA ALA A 193 -8.23 16.56 -2.69
C ALA A 193 -7.93 17.36 -1.42
N THR A 194 -8.94 18.00 -0.87
CA THR A 194 -8.83 18.70 0.43
C THR A 194 -9.28 17.77 1.55
N VAL A 195 -8.51 17.72 2.63
CA VAL A 195 -8.87 16.99 3.86
C VAL A 195 -8.90 17.95 5.03
N HIS A 196 -9.86 17.76 5.93
CA HIS A 196 -10.05 18.63 7.11
C HIS A 196 -9.77 17.84 8.39
N TRP A 197 -9.02 18.44 9.31
CA TRP A 197 -8.70 17.84 10.61
C TRP A 197 -9.52 18.46 11.75
N GLY A 198 -9.43 17.84 12.93
CA GLY A 198 -10.19 18.20 14.11
C GLY A 198 -9.32 18.88 15.18
N PRO A 199 -9.88 19.02 16.40
CA PRO A 199 -9.23 19.78 17.47
C PRO A 199 -7.87 19.26 17.91
N MET A 200 -7.64 17.94 17.87
CA MET A 200 -6.37 17.38 18.37
C MET A 200 -5.23 17.67 17.39
N THR A 201 -5.48 17.56 16.08
CA THR A 201 -4.48 17.97 15.08
C THR A 201 -4.26 19.48 15.15
N ASP A 202 -5.32 20.28 15.30
CA ASP A 202 -5.24 21.74 15.44
C ASP A 202 -4.36 22.17 16.63
N GLN A 203 -4.45 21.43 17.74
CA GLN A 203 -3.62 21.67 18.92
C GLN A 203 -2.13 21.36 18.69
N PHE A 204 -1.82 20.27 17.98
CA PHE A 204 -0.44 19.78 17.85
C PHE A 204 0.30 20.33 16.63
N LEU A 205 -0.40 20.55 15.52
CA LEU A 205 0.21 20.88 14.24
C LEU A 205 1.00 22.19 14.28
N PRO A 206 0.48 23.34 14.78
CA PRO A 206 1.26 24.57 14.86
C PRO A 206 2.55 24.41 15.68
N ARG A 207 2.48 23.65 16.79
CA ARG A 207 3.64 23.36 17.66
C ARG A 207 4.67 22.46 16.98
N LEU A 208 4.23 21.55 16.09
CA LEU A 208 5.10 20.71 15.29
C LEU A 208 5.82 21.54 14.21
N LEU A 209 5.11 22.46 13.56
CA LEU A 209 5.66 23.30 12.49
C LEU A 209 6.69 24.30 13.02
N ARG A 210 6.45 24.90 14.19
CA ARG A 210 7.27 26.01 14.73
C ARG A 210 7.40 27.10 13.66
N ASP A 211 8.63 27.54 13.37
CA ASP A 211 8.92 28.58 12.39
C ASP A 211 9.06 28.05 10.96
N ARG A 212 8.84 26.74 10.73
CA ARG A 212 8.95 26.16 9.39
C ARG A 212 7.76 26.60 8.54
N THR A 213 8.06 27.21 7.41
CA THR A 213 7.06 27.69 6.45
C THR A 213 6.96 26.83 5.18
N GLN A 214 7.91 25.93 4.95
CA GLN A 214 8.02 25.16 3.70
C GLN A 214 8.57 23.73 3.90
N GLY A 215 8.20 22.85 2.96
CA GLY A 215 8.69 21.48 2.84
C GLY A 215 7.87 20.46 3.67
N PRO A 216 8.39 19.24 3.89
CA PRO A 216 7.61 18.13 4.44
C PRO A 216 7.05 18.39 5.84
N VAL A 217 5.74 18.24 6.04
CA VAL A 217 5.12 18.42 7.37
C VAL A 217 5.77 17.48 8.39
N PHE A 218 5.87 16.19 8.04
CA PHE A 218 6.48 15.16 8.87
C PHE A 218 7.90 14.87 8.40
N VAL A 219 8.89 15.20 9.24
CA VAL A 219 10.32 14.94 8.97
C VAL A 219 10.94 13.97 9.97
N THR A 220 12.07 13.35 9.61
CA THR A 220 12.88 12.48 10.47
C THR A 220 13.50 13.25 11.64
N HIS A 221 13.94 12.55 12.70
CA HIS A 221 14.67 13.19 13.81
C HIS A 221 16.14 13.47 13.51
N ARG A 222 16.70 12.77 12.52
CA ARG A 222 18.11 12.84 12.15
C ARG A 222 18.19 13.12 10.65
N ARG A 223 19.22 13.88 10.26
CA ARG A 223 19.52 14.11 8.85
C ARG A 223 19.84 12.78 8.16
N PRO A 224 19.57 12.66 6.85
CA PRO A 224 20.04 11.53 6.06
C PRO A 224 21.55 11.34 6.24
N ARG A 225 21.99 10.08 6.23
CA ARG A 225 23.43 9.80 6.22
C ARG A 225 24.07 10.36 4.95
N ALA A 226 25.32 10.80 5.05
CA ALA A 226 26.10 11.22 3.89
C ALA A 226 26.07 10.13 2.80
N GLY A 227 25.83 10.52 1.56
CA GLY A 227 25.70 9.60 0.42
C GLY A 227 24.31 8.96 0.24
N LYS A 228 23.37 9.11 1.19
CA LYS A 228 21.98 8.69 0.97
C LYS A 228 21.29 9.72 0.07
N PHE A 229 20.95 9.30 -1.15
CA PHE A 229 20.13 10.12 -2.05
C PHE A 229 18.73 10.32 -1.47
N VAL A 230 18.31 11.57 -1.34
CA VAL A 230 16.97 11.99 -0.96
C VAL A 230 16.56 13.06 -1.96
N GLY A 231 15.38 12.93 -2.55
CA GLY A 231 14.88 13.92 -3.52
C GLY A 231 14.83 15.31 -2.90
N CYS A 232 15.07 16.35 -3.71
CA CYS A 232 15.08 17.74 -3.22
C CYS A 232 13.77 18.12 -2.51
N GLY A 233 12.61 17.65 -3.03
CA GLY A 233 11.29 17.84 -2.40
C GLY A 233 11.02 16.98 -1.16
N ASP A 234 11.92 16.05 -0.83
CA ASP A 234 11.84 15.24 0.40
C ASP A 234 12.76 15.76 1.50
N LEU A 235 13.46 16.89 1.29
CA LEU A 235 14.26 17.54 2.30
C LEU A 235 13.59 18.83 2.77
N CYS A 236 13.55 19.04 4.09
CA CYS A 236 13.13 20.32 4.62
C CYS A 236 14.21 21.37 4.36
N PRO A 237 13.90 22.49 3.68
CA PRO A 237 14.89 23.52 3.37
C PRO A 237 15.45 24.21 4.62
N HIS A 238 14.65 24.31 5.69
CA HIS A 238 15.04 24.97 6.93
C HIS A 238 15.95 24.12 7.84
N THR A 239 15.80 22.79 7.81
CA THR A 239 16.45 21.89 8.80
C THR A 239 17.40 20.86 8.17
N GLY A 240 17.25 20.58 6.88
CA GLY A 240 17.93 19.48 6.18
C GLY A 240 17.44 18.08 6.59
N LEU A 241 16.35 17.98 7.36
CA LEU A 241 15.74 16.71 7.75
C LEU A 241 14.91 16.17 6.58
N ALA A 242 14.86 14.84 6.43
CA ALA A 242 14.13 14.19 5.35
C ALA A 242 12.68 13.95 5.72
N ARG A 243 11.80 13.84 4.72
CA ARG A 243 10.40 13.41 4.87
C ARG A 243 10.33 12.05 5.58
N LEU A 244 9.40 11.94 6.53
CA LEU A 244 9.13 10.71 7.24
C LEU A 244 8.54 9.67 6.28
N SER A 245 9.21 8.53 6.14
CA SER A 245 8.72 7.46 5.28
C SER A 245 7.54 6.72 5.91
N TYR A 246 6.68 6.13 5.07
CA TYR A 246 5.57 5.28 5.52
C TYR A 246 6.05 4.13 6.40
N ASP A 247 7.15 3.47 6.03
CA ASP A 247 7.68 2.33 6.79
C ASP A 247 8.21 2.76 8.16
N GLN A 248 8.85 3.92 8.26
CA GLN A 248 9.26 4.48 9.56
C GLN A 248 8.04 4.84 10.41
N ALA A 249 7.06 5.53 9.85
CA ALA A 249 5.83 5.88 10.57
C ALA A 249 5.08 4.63 11.07
N ARG A 250 5.01 3.58 10.24
CA ARG A 250 4.43 2.29 10.60
C ARG A 250 5.22 1.63 11.73
N TYR A 251 6.54 1.55 11.60
CA TYR A 251 7.41 0.96 12.61
C TYR A 251 7.28 1.67 13.96
N LEU A 252 7.24 3.00 13.97
CA LEU A 252 7.12 3.77 15.20
C LEU A 252 5.81 3.47 15.95
N LEU A 253 4.68 3.48 15.25
CA LEU A 253 3.39 3.14 15.87
C LEU A 253 3.38 1.69 16.39
N ASP A 254 3.81 0.75 15.55
CA ASP A 254 3.88 -0.68 15.89
C ASP A 254 4.76 -0.90 17.13
N SER A 255 5.94 -0.31 17.17
CA SER A 255 6.91 -0.48 18.25
C SER A 255 6.44 0.00 19.63
N VAL A 256 5.51 0.97 19.69
CA VAL A 256 5.01 1.52 20.95
C VAL A 256 3.65 0.96 21.37
N THR A 257 3.03 0.15 20.50
CA THR A 257 1.71 -0.46 20.72
C THR A 257 1.73 -1.99 20.67
N ALA A 258 2.85 -2.60 20.29
CA ALA A 258 3.00 -4.04 20.36
C ALA A 258 3.08 -4.50 21.83
N VAL A 259 2.28 -5.51 22.18
CA VAL A 259 2.15 -6.02 23.55
C VAL A 259 3.29 -6.99 23.91
N ASP A 260 3.72 -7.83 22.95
CA ASP A 260 4.67 -8.93 23.20
C ASP A 260 6.09 -8.68 22.65
N GLY A 261 6.50 -7.42 22.50
CA GLY A 261 7.78 -7.08 21.86
C GLY A 261 7.64 -6.86 20.35
N LEU A 262 8.66 -7.15 19.54
CA LEU A 262 8.78 -6.60 18.17
C LEU A 262 7.77 -7.17 17.13
N GLY A 263 6.53 -6.71 17.22
CA GLY A 263 5.71 -6.23 16.10
C GLY A 263 4.49 -7.07 15.69
N THR A 264 3.32 -6.75 16.24
CA THR A 264 1.98 -6.77 15.59
C THR A 264 1.03 -5.85 16.37
N GLY A 265 1.51 -4.68 16.77
CA GLY A 265 0.71 -3.65 17.41
C GLY A 265 -0.22 -2.96 16.40
N TRP A 266 -0.54 -1.71 16.68
CA TRP A 266 -1.43 -0.90 15.85
C TRP A 266 -0.78 -0.57 14.50
N ARG A 267 -1.62 -0.50 13.47
CA ARG A 267 -1.23 -0.09 12.11
C ARG A 267 -1.80 1.29 11.83
N LEU A 268 -1.10 2.08 11.02
CA LEU A 268 -1.57 3.42 10.62
C LEU A 268 -2.97 3.42 10.00
N HIS A 269 -3.37 2.32 9.34
CA HIS A 269 -4.72 2.20 8.77
C HIS A 269 -5.81 2.05 9.83
N HIS A 270 -5.49 1.45 10.99
CA HIS A 270 -6.43 1.30 12.09
C HIS A 270 -6.92 2.66 12.61
N LEU A 271 -6.06 3.68 12.63
CA LEU A 271 -6.45 5.04 13.02
C LEU A 271 -7.48 5.66 12.06
N ARG A 272 -7.26 5.51 10.75
CA ARG A 272 -8.22 5.97 9.72
C ARG A 272 -9.54 5.22 9.85
N ASP A 273 -9.44 3.92 9.98
CA ASP A 273 -10.58 3.01 10.08
C ASP A 273 -11.42 3.32 11.32
N SER A 274 -10.77 3.58 12.47
CA SER A 274 -11.43 4.08 13.69
C SER A 274 -12.13 5.39 13.47
N GLY A 275 -11.48 6.37 12.82
CA GLY A 275 -12.12 7.66 12.53
C GLY A 275 -13.41 7.50 11.73
N LEU A 276 -13.38 6.67 10.68
CA LEU A 276 -14.56 6.38 9.86
C LEU A 276 -15.65 5.61 10.63
N ALA A 277 -15.27 4.64 11.46
CA ALA A 277 -16.20 3.90 12.28
C ALA A 277 -16.86 4.78 13.34
N HIS A 278 -16.10 5.66 14.01
CA HIS A 278 -16.66 6.59 14.99
C HIS A 278 -17.55 7.66 14.36
N LEU A 279 -17.20 8.15 13.16
CA LEU A 279 -18.08 9.03 12.38
C LEU A 279 -19.38 8.32 12.02
N ALA A 280 -19.30 7.09 11.50
CA ALA A 280 -20.49 6.29 11.20
C ALA A 280 -21.36 6.06 12.44
N ALA A 281 -20.75 5.76 13.59
CA ALA A 281 -21.45 5.58 14.86
C ALA A 281 -22.08 6.87 15.40
N SER A 282 -21.55 8.06 15.05
CA SER A 282 -22.15 9.34 15.39
C SER A 282 -23.39 9.71 14.56
N GLY A 283 -23.74 8.89 13.56
CA GLY A 283 -24.94 9.06 12.76
C GLY A 283 -24.82 10.07 11.61
N ILE A 284 -23.60 10.36 11.14
CA ILE A 284 -23.43 11.21 9.94
C ILE A 284 -24.03 10.54 8.70
N ASP A 285 -24.45 11.35 7.73
CA ASP A 285 -25.02 10.86 6.49
C ASP A 285 -24.00 10.04 5.68
N VAL A 286 -24.50 9.07 4.91
CA VAL A 286 -23.66 8.16 4.11
C VAL A 286 -22.86 8.93 3.05
N ASP A 287 -23.42 9.99 2.46
CA ASP A 287 -22.71 10.78 1.44
C ASP A 287 -21.60 11.62 2.07
N GLU A 288 -21.81 12.14 3.29
CA GLU A 288 -20.77 12.81 4.06
C GLU A 288 -19.65 11.84 4.45
N LEU A 289 -20.01 10.63 4.92
CA LEU A 289 -19.06 9.57 5.22
C LEU A 289 -18.30 9.12 3.96
N MET A 290 -18.97 9.04 2.81
CA MET A 290 -18.35 8.76 1.50
C MET A 290 -17.36 9.84 1.11
N SER A 291 -17.73 11.11 1.28
CA SER A 291 -16.87 12.27 1.02
C SER A 291 -15.62 12.24 1.89
N LYS A 292 -15.78 12.03 3.20
CA LYS A 292 -14.66 11.92 4.15
C LYS A 292 -13.76 10.72 3.82
N ALA A 293 -14.35 9.56 3.56
CA ALA A 293 -13.61 8.35 3.25
C ALA A 293 -12.98 8.36 1.85
N ARG A 294 -13.49 9.19 0.93
CA ARG A 294 -13.09 9.25 -0.49
C ARG A 294 -13.14 7.87 -1.16
N HIS A 295 -14.17 7.09 -0.82
CA HIS A 295 -14.43 5.80 -1.46
C HIS A 295 -15.20 6.00 -2.76
N SER A 296 -14.82 5.26 -3.81
CA SER A 296 -15.51 5.37 -5.11
C SER A 296 -16.79 4.54 -5.19
N ARG A 297 -17.03 3.66 -4.21
CA ARG A 297 -18.16 2.72 -4.21
C ARG A 297 -18.80 2.66 -2.81
N PRO A 298 -20.11 2.91 -2.69
CA PRO A 298 -20.83 2.87 -1.40
C PRO A 298 -20.69 1.53 -0.66
N GLY A 299 -20.63 0.41 -1.39
CA GLY A 299 -20.43 -0.92 -0.79
C GLY A 299 -19.15 -1.06 0.05
N GLN A 300 -18.15 -0.19 -0.15
CA GLN A 300 -16.92 -0.18 0.67
C GLN A 300 -17.12 0.43 2.05
N LEU A 301 -18.25 1.11 2.31
CA LEU A 301 -18.59 1.66 3.62
C LEU A 301 -19.31 0.68 4.53
N ARG A 302 -19.89 -0.41 3.99
CA ARG A 302 -20.64 -1.39 4.79
C ARG A 302 -19.85 -1.95 5.97
N ARG A 303 -18.53 -2.03 5.83
CA ARG A 303 -17.59 -2.46 6.89
C ARG A 303 -17.45 -1.49 8.08
N TYR A 304 -17.87 -0.24 7.94
CA TYR A 304 -17.85 0.77 9.01
C TYR A 304 -19.23 1.00 9.62
N VAL A 305 -20.31 0.74 8.86
CA VAL A 305 -21.70 0.98 9.26
C VAL A 305 -22.33 -0.21 10.00
N MET A 306 -21.80 -1.43 9.81
CA MET A 306 -22.28 -2.61 10.53
C MET A 306 -21.22 -3.10 11.53
N PRO A 307 -21.48 -3.03 12.85
CA PRO A 307 -20.63 -3.66 13.83
C PRO A 307 -20.95 -5.16 13.83
N SER A 308 -20.45 -5.88 12.84
CA SER A 308 -20.25 -7.32 13.00
C SER A 308 -19.10 -7.47 13.99
N GLU A 309 -19.42 -7.60 15.28
CA GLU A 309 -18.48 -7.82 16.39
C GLU A 309 -17.12 -7.14 16.17
N SER A 310 -17.12 -5.81 16.07
CA SER A 310 -15.89 -5.05 16.04
C SER A 310 -15.14 -5.32 17.35
N LYS A 311 -14.04 -6.09 17.26
CA LYS A 311 -13.14 -6.36 18.38
C LYS A 311 -12.52 -5.04 18.82
N LEU A 312 -13.18 -4.37 19.77
CA LEU A 312 -12.64 -3.18 20.43
C LEU A 312 -11.34 -3.62 21.12
N MET A 313 -10.22 -3.08 20.66
CA MET A 313 -8.95 -3.24 21.36
C MET A 313 -8.86 -2.14 22.42
N GLU A 314 -9.12 -2.50 23.67
CA GLU A 314 -8.70 -1.71 24.83
C GLU A 314 -7.28 -2.18 25.22
N LEU A 315 -6.38 -1.21 25.42
CA LEU A 315 -4.98 -1.44 25.81
C LEU A 315 -4.86 -1.66 27.31
#